data_AF-A0A800ERH4-F1
#
_entry.id   AF-A0A800ERH4-F1
#
_cell.length_a   1.000
_cell.length_b   1.000
_cell.length_c   1.000
_cell.angle_alpha   90.00
_cell.angle_beta   90.00
_cell.angle_gamma   90.00
#
_symmetry.space_group_name_H-M   'P 1'
#
loop_
_entity.id
_entity.type
_entity.pdbx_description
1 polymer ?
#
loop_
_entity_poly.entity_id
_entity_poly.type
_entity_poly.pdbx_seq_one_letter_code
_entity_poly.pdbx_strand_id
1 'polypeptide(L)'
;MRALGRYALTGLLMIAAAIAALFPFLEDDGRMGVLIAAGIAFPVQVVAFGLLLRARGEPSRFFVWWGVGVLVRIGVVIIVGIVALRIESLAAEALLLSLAGFFFGLLLIEPVFLKAADKDAID
;
A
#
# COMPACT_ATOMS: atom_id res chain seq x y z
N MET A 1 14.36 9.45 7.80
CA MET A 1 14.76 8.22 7.08
C MET A 1 14.48 6.95 7.88
N ARG A 2 14.79 6.87 9.19
CA ARG A 2 14.51 5.68 10.02
C ARG A 2 13.04 5.26 10.03
N ALA A 3 12.10 6.21 10.16
CA ALA A 3 10.67 5.93 10.13
C ALA A 3 10.19 5.32 8.79
N LEU A 4 10.67 5.85 7.66
CA LEU A 4 10.37 5.31 6.32
C LEU A 4 10.87 3.87 6.18
N GLY A 5 12.10 3.59 6.62
CA GLY A 5 12.67 2.24 6.56
C GLY A 5 11.91 1.24 7.43
N ARG A 6 11.52 1.64 8.65
CA ARG A 6 10.71 0.81 9.54
C ARG A 6 9.31 0.58 8.97
N TYR A 7 8.68 1.61 8.43
CA TYR A 7 7.39 1.50 7.74
C TYR A 7 7.45 0.53 6.57
N ALA A 8 8.45 0.69 5.69
CA ALA A 8 8.63 -0.18 4.53
C ALA A 8 8.87 -1.64 4.94
N LEU A 9 9.71 -1.88 5.96
CA LEU A 9 9.95 -3.22 6.46
C LEU A 9 8.69 -3.85 7.06
N THR A 10 7.98 -3.12 7.92
CA THR A 10 6.73 -3.62 8.53
C THR A 10 5.64 -3.85 7.48
N GLY A 11 5.52 -2.97 6.50
CA GLY A 11 4.59 -3.13 5.38
C GLY A 11 4.94 -4.35 4.52
N LEU A 12 6.22 -4.56 4.23
CA LEU A 12 6.68 -5.74 3.49
C LEU A 12 6.37 -7.04 4.24
N LEU A 13 6.64 -7.08 5.55
CA LEU A 13 6.35 -8.23 6.40
C LEU A 13 4.84 -8.50 6.48
N MET A 14 4.01 -7.45 6.57
CA MET A 14 2.55 -7.58 6.54
C MET A 14 2.06 -8.16 5.21
N ILE A 15 2.54 -7.64 4.09
CA ILE A 15 2.20 -8.17 2.76
C ILE A 15 2.65 -9.63 2.65
N ALA A 16 3.88 -9.95 3.06
CA ALA A 16 4.41 -11.32 3.02
C ALA A 16 3.57 -12.28 3.87
N ALA A 17 3.15 -11.86 5.07
CA ALA A 17 2.27 -12.64 5.93
C ALA A 17 0.89 -12.86 5.29
N ALA A 18 0.31 -11.82 4.67
CA ALA A 18 -0.96 -11.94 3.98
C ALA A 18 -0.87 -12.86 2.75
N ILE A 19 0.20 -12.76 1.96
CA ILE A 19 0.49 -13.67 0.83
C ILE A 19 0.57 -15.12 1.34
N ALA A 20 1.37 -15.37 2.38
CA ALA A 20 1.54 -16.70 2.94
C ALA A 20 0.22 -17.28 3.47
N ALA A 21 -0.64 -16.44 4.04
CA ALA A 21 -1.96 -16.84 4.52
C ALA A 21 -2.94 -17.13 3.38
N LEU A 22 -2.89 -16.39 2.27
CA LEU A 22 -3.83 -16.52 1.15
C LEU A 22 -3.46 -17.66 0.18
N PHE A 23 -2.17 -17.90 -0.04
CA PHE A 23 -1.67 -18.87 -1.04
C PHE A 23 -2.26 -20.29 -0.97
N PRO A 24 -2.50 -20.89 0.21
CA PRO A 24 -3.12 -22.21 0.32
C PRO A 24 -4.55 -22.27 -0.23
N PHE A 25 -5.24 -21.13 -0.31
CA PHE A 25 -6.64 -21.03 -0.73
C PHE A 25 -6.80 -20.60 -2.19
N LEU A 26 -5.70 -20.32 -2.89
CA LEU A 26 -5.71 -19.76 -4.24
C LEU A 26 -5.10 -20.72 -5.26
N GLU A 27 -5.73 -20.77 -6.42
CA GLU A 27 -5.19 -21.38 -7.65
C GLU A 27 -4.09 -20.49 -8.25
N ASP A 28 -3.37 -20.99 -9.26
CA ASP A 28 -2.17 -20.32 -9.78
C ASP A 28 -2.44 -18.91 -10.34
N ASP A 29 -3.57 -18.72 -11.04
CA ASP A 29 -3.99 -17.40 -11.54
C ASP A 29 -4.31 -16.42 -10.40
N GLY A 30 -4.92 -16.94 -9.33
CA GLY A 30 -5.18 -16.19 -8.10
C GLY A 30 -3.89 -15.76 -7.41
N ARG A 31 -2.92 -16.68 -7.27
CA ARG A 31 -1.60 -16.39 -6.69
C ARG A 31 -0.87 -15.32 -7.49
N MET A 32 -0.89 -15.40 -8.81
CA MET A 32 -0.32 -14.38 -9.69
C MET A 32 -0.97 -13.01 -9.46
N GLY A 33 -2.30 -12.97 -9.35
CA GLY A 33 -3.06 -11.76 -9.02
C GLY A 33 -2.60 -11.13 -7.69
N VAL A 34 -2.45 -11.93 -6.63
CA VAL A 34 -1.97 -11.44 -5.32
C VAL A 34 -0.54 -10.89 -5.42
N LEU A 35 0.35 -11.58 -6.13
CA LEU A 35 1.75 -11.15 -6.29
C LEU A 35 1.85 -9.84 -7.07
N ILE A 36 1.07 -9.67 -8.13
CA ILE A 36 1.00 -8.42 -8.89
C ILE A 36 0.43 -7.30 -8.01
N ALA A 37 -0.64 -7.56 -7.25
CA ALA A 37 -1.18 -6.61 -6.29
C ALA A 37 -0.12 -6.15 -5.29
N ALA A 38 0.67 -7.07 -4.73
CA ALA A 38 1.76 -6.75 -3.81
C ALA A 38 2.86 -5.91 -4.48
N GLY A 39 3.26 -6.29 -5.69
CA GLY A 39 4.26 -5.59 -6.50
C GLY A 39 3.85 -4.15 -6.86
N ILE A 40 2.56 -3.86 -6.93
CA ILE A 40 2.02 -2.51 -7.19
C ILE A 40 1.80 -1.74 -5.89
N ALA A 41 1.10 -2.35 -4.92
CA ALA A 41 0.70 -1.68 -3.69
C ALA A 41 1.91 -1.21 -2.87
N PHE A 42 2.94 -2.06 -2.75
CA PHE A 42 4.11 -1.75 -1.94
C PHE A 42 4.85 -0.48 -2.40
N PRO A 43 5.32 -0.35 -3.66
CA PRO A 43 6.02 0.86 -4.09
C PRO A 43 5.13 2.10 -4.04
N VAL A 44 3.86 2.00 -4.45
CA VAL A 44 2.92 3.13 -4.41
C VAL A 44 2.78 3.65 -2.98
N GLN A 45 2.60 2.74 -2.02
CA GLN A 45 2.42 3.12 -0.63
C GLN A 45 3.71 3.68 0.00
N VAL A 46 4.87 3.05 -0.24
CA VAL A 46 6.15 3.54 0.30
C VAL A 46 6.45 4.95 -0.20
N VAL A 47 6.17 5.23 -1.48
CA VAL A 47 6.30 6.58 -2.06
C VAL A 47 5.30 7.55 -1.42
N ALA A 48 4.03 7.17 -1.32
CA ALA A 48 3.00 8.02 -0.70
C ALA A 48 3.34 8.38 0.75
N PHE A 49 3.76 7.39 1.56
CA PHE A 49 4.19 7.59 2.94
C PHE A 49 5.44 8.48 3.02
N GLY A 50 6.40 8.29 2.11
CA GLY A 50 7.60 9.14 2.03
C GLY A 50 7.28 10.61 1.75
N LEU A 51 6.29 10.88 0.88
CA LEU A 51 5.79 12.22 0.60
C LEU A 51 5.05 12.82 1.81
N LEU A 52 4.19 12.03 2.46
CA LEU A 52 3.52 12.43 3.70
C LEU A 52 4.51 12.79 4.81
N LEU A 53 5.56 11.99 4.98
CA LEU A 53 6.61 12.24 5.96
C LEU A 53 7.34 13.57 5.71
N ARG A 54 7.46 14.00 4.46
CA ARG A 54 8.02 15.32 4.09
C ARG A 54 7.04 16.46 4.36
N ALA A 55 5.74 16.22 4.24
CA ALA A 55 4.70 17.22 4.43
C ALA A 55 4.22 17.39 5.89
N ARG A 56 4.70 16.55 6.82
CA ARG A 56 4.17 16.46 8.19
C ARG A 56 4.29 17.71 9.07
N GLY A 57 5.20 18.63 8.74
CA GLY A 57 5.46 19.82 9.58
C GLY A 57 4.37 20.88 9.56
N GLU A 58 3.45 20.84 8.59
CA GLU A 58 2.33 21.78 8.48
C GLU A 58 1.01 21.02 8.34
N PRO A 59 0.03 21.17 9.25
CA PRO A 59 -1.24 20.43 9.20
C PRO A 59 -2.00 20.60 7.88
N SER A 60 -2.00 21.81 7.32
CA SER A 60 -2.66 22.10 6.03
C SER A 60 -2.04 21.31 4.88
N ARG A 61 -0.71 21.29 4.78
CA ARG A 61 0.02 20.51 3.77
C ARG A 61 -0.15 19.02 3.99
N PHE A 62 -0.17 18.56 5.24
CA PHE A 62 -0.39 17.15 5.56
C PHE A 62 -1.71 16.62 4.99
N PHE A 63 -2.82 17.32 5.22
CA PHE A 63 -4.14 16.89 4.70
C PHE A 63 -4.20 16.91 3.17
N VAL A 64 -3.56 17.88 2.52
CA VAL A 64 -3.47 17.92 1.05
C VAL A 64 -2.72 16.70 0.52
N TRP A 65 -1.53 16.42 1.04
CA TRP A 65 -0.72 15.28 0.58
C TRP A 65 -1.36 13.93 0.93
N TRP A 66 -2.07 13.86 2.04
CA TRP A 66 -2.87 12.68 2.40
C TRP A 66 -4.00 12.47 1.40
N GLY A 67 -4.76 13.53 1.07
CA GLY A 67 -5.81 13.49 0.07
C GLY A 67 -5.28 13.09 -1.32
N VAL A 68 -4.15 13.65 -1.73
CA VAL A 68 -3.45 13.25 -2.97
C VAL A 68 -3.09 11.76 -2.92
N GLY A 69 -2.55 11.27 -1.80
CA GLY A 69 -2.23 9.85 -1.62
C GLY A 69 -3.47 8.94 -1.71
N VAL A 70 -4.63 9.37 -1.20
CA VAL A 70 -5.90 8.67 -1.37
C VAL A 70 -6.32 8.62 -2.84
N LEU A 71 -6.28 9.77 -3.53
CA LEU A 71 -6.65 9.85 -4.95
C LEU A 71 -5.75 8.99 -5.84
N VAL A 72 -4.44 8.98 -5.58
CA VAL A 72 -3.49 8.12 -6.30
C VAL A 72 -3.84 6.64 -6.12
N ARG A 73 -4.15 6.20 -4.89
CA ARG A 73 -4.53 4.80 -4.64
C ARG A 73 -5.83 4.41 -5.34
N ILE A 74 -6.84 5.27 -5.29
CA ILE A 74 -8.10 5.06 -6.03
C ILE A 74 -7.81 4.96 -7.53
N GLY A 75 -7.01 5.88 -8.07
CA GLY A 75 -6.59 5.86 -9.47
C GLY A 75 -5.86 4.58 -9.84
N VAL A 76 -4.94 4.09 -9.00
CA VAL A 76 -4.23 2.83 -9.21
C VAL A 76 -5.20 1.65 -9.24
N VAL A 77 -6.14 1.55 -8.30
CA VAL A 77 -7.15 0.47 -8.30
C VAL A 77 -8.00 0.50 -9.57
N ILE A 78 -8.46 1.69 -9.99
CA ILE A 78 -9.25 1.85 -11.22
C ILE A 78 -8.44 1.44 -12.46
N ILE A 79 -7.21 1.93 -12.60
CA ILE A 79 -6.35 1.63 -13.74
C ILE A 79 -6.05 0.13 -13.79
N VAL A 80 -5.67 -0.47 -12.67
CA VAL A 80 -5.40 -1.91 -12.58
C VAL A 80 -6.64 -2.72 -12.92
N GLY A 81 -7.83 -2.30 -12.46
CA GLY A 81 -9.09 -2.96 -12.80
C GLY A 81 -9.39 -2.92 -14.29
N ILE A 82 -9.25 -1.75 -14.93
CA ILE A 82 -9.45 -1.61 -16.38
C ILE A 82 -8.45 -2.48 -17.17
N VAL A 83 -7.19 -2.54 -16.74
CA VAL A 83 -6.15 -3.37 -17.37
C VAL A 83 -6.44 -4.86 -17.16
N ALA A 84 -6.87 -5.26 -15.96
CA ALA A 84 -7.19 -6.64 -15.64
C ALA A 84 -8.32 -7.20 -16.51
N LEU A 85 -9.33 -6.38 -16.83
CA LEU A 85 -10.41 -6.75 -17.76
C LEU A 85 -9.92 -7.08 -19.18
N ARG A 86 -8.67 -6.77 -19.52
CA ARG A 86 -8.06 -7.08 -20.82
C ARG A 86 -7.22 -8.35 -20.82
N ILE A 87 -7.08 -9.03 -19.69
CA ILE A 87 -6.21 -10.21 -19.55
C ILE A 87 -7.01 -11.35 -18.91
N GLU A 88 -7.43 -12.32 -19.73
CA GLU A 88 -8.29 -13.44 -19.29
C GLU A 88 -7.66 -14.34 -18.23
N SER A 89 -6.33 -14.45 -18.19
CA SER A 89 -5.59 -15.29 -17.24
C SER A 89 -5.31 -14.61 -15.89
N LEU A 90 -5.77 -13.38 -15.70
CA LEU A 90 -5.61 -12.65 -14.46
C LEU A 90 -6.91 -12.75 -13.69
N ALA A 91 -6.89 -13.48 -12.56
CA ALA A 91 -8.00 -13.52 -11.61
C ALA A 91 -8.25 -12.10 -11.06
N ALA A 92 -9.04 -11.31 -11.79
CA ALA A 92 -9.22 -9.88 -11.60
C ALA A 92 -9.80 -9.58 -10.22
N GLU A 93 -10.65 -10.46 -9.71
CA GLU A 93 -11.23 -10.40 -8.37
C GLU A 93 -10.13 -10.53 -7.31
N ALA A 94 -9.27 -11.54 -7.43
CA ALA A 94 -8.18 -11.77 -6.48
C ALA A 94 -7.16 -10.62 -6.51
N LEU A 95 -6.83 -10.11 -7.71
CA LEU A 95 -5.94 -8.97 -7.91
C LEU A 95 -6.50 -7.70 -7.25
N LEU A 96 -7.74 -7.33 -7.57
CA LEU A 96 -8.36 -6.09 -7.07
C LEU A 96 -8.61 -6.13 -5.58
N LEU A 97 -9.10 -7.27 -5.07
CA LEU A 97 -9.33 -7.45 -3.64
C LEU A 97 -8.02 -7.39 -2.86
N SER A 98 -6.97 -8.03 -3.36
CA SER A 98 -5.64 -7.98 -2.72
C SER A 98 -5.04 -6.59 -2.78
N LEU A 99 -5.16 -5.90 -3.92
CA LEU A 99 -4.63 -4.55 -4.09
C LEU A 99 -5.31 -3.56 -3.12
N ALA A 100 -6.64 -3.59 -3.03
CA ALA A 100 -7.40 -2.78 -2.09
C ALA A 100 -7.07 -3.15 -0.63
N GLY A 101 -7.01 -4.45 -0.33
CA GLY A 101 -6.67 -4.96 1.00
C GLY A 101 -5.28 -4.54 1.46
N PHE A 102 -4.27 -4.63 0.59
CA PHE A 102 -2.91 -4.18 0.89
C PHE A 102 -2.84 -2.67 1.10
N PHE A 103 -3.46 -1.87 0.23
CA PHE A 103 -3.52 -0.42 0.47
C PHE A 103 -4.19 -0.06 1.79
N PHE A 104 -5.26 -0.76 2.14
CA PHE A 104 -5.95 -0.54 3.40
C PHE A 104 -5.10 -0.95 4.60
N GLY A 105 -4.53 -2.16 4.60
CA GLY A 105 -3.67 -2.65 5.68
C GLY A 105 -2.44 -1.76 5.90
N LEU A 106 -1.80 -1.32 4.82
CA LEU A 106 -0.67 -0.42 4.89
C LEU A 106 -1.06 0.99 5.36
N LEU A 107 -2.25 1.48 4.99
CA LEU A 107 -2.79 2.75 5.46
C LEU A 107 -3.05 2.71 6.97
N LEU A 108 -3.58 1.61 7.49
CA LEU A 108 -3.91 1.47 8.92
C LEU A 108 -2.69 1.60 9.83
N ILE A 109 -1.51 1.16 9.37
CA ILE A 109 -0.28 1.27 10.15
C ILE A 109 0.40 2.65 10.02
N GLU A 110 0.08 3.46 9.01
CA GLU A 110 0.72 4.77 8.79
C GLU A 110 0.71 5.68 10.03
N PRO A 111 -0.41 5.87 10.76
CA PRO A 111 -0.45 6.79 11.90
C PRO A 111 0.55 6.44 13.00
N VAL A 112 0.82 5.14 13.19
CA VAL A 112 1.79 4.67 14.18
C VAL A 112 3.20 5.14 13.83
N PHE A 113 3.57 5.04 12.55
CA PHE A 113 4.89 5.45 12.08
C PHE A 113 5.03 6.97 11.94
N LEU A 114 3.95 7.67 11.58
CA LEU A 114 3.93 9.15 11.59
C LEU A 114 4.13 9.67 13.01
N LYS A 115 3.38 9.15 13.99
CA LYS A 115 3.51 9.54 15.40
C LYS A 115 4.90 9.25 15.96
N ALA A 116 5.49 8.10 15.60
CA ALA A 116 6.86 7.76 16.00
C ALA A 116 7.88 8.73 15.40
N ALA A 117 7.71 9.12 14.13
CA ALA A 117 8.60 10.05 13.45
C ALA A 117 8.54 11.49 14.01
N ASP A 118 7.40 11.90 14.54
CA ASP A 118 7.26 13.20 15.21
C ASP A 118 7.93 13.19 16.58
N LYS A 119 7.81 12.09 17.34
CA LYS A 119 8.51 11.93 18.62
C LYS A 119 10.04 11.99 18.45
N ASP A 120 10.57 11.25 17.47
CA ASP A 120 12.00 11.22 17.14
C ASP A 120 12.56 12.58 16.65
N ALA A 121 11.70 13.57 16.35
CA ALA A 121 12.11 14.90 15.91
C ALA A 121 12.12 15.95 17.05
N ILE A 122 11.52 15.62 18.20
CA ILE A 122 11.43 16.48 19.39
C ILE A 122 12.53 16.11 20.40
N ASP A 123 12.95 14.83 20.43
CA ASP A 123 14.07 14.30 21.22
C ASP A 123 15.43 14.53 20.51
#